data_AF-A0A158DCE2-F1
#
_entry.id   AF-A0A158DCE2-F1
#
_cell.length_a   1.000
_cell.length_b   1.000
_cell.length_c   1.000
_cell.angle_alpha   90.00
_cell.angle_beta   90.00
_cell.angle_gamma   90.00
#
_symmetry.space_group_name_H-M   'P 1'
#
loop_
_entity.id
_entity.type
_entity.pdbx_description
1 polymer ?
#
loop_
_entity_poly.entity_id
_entity_poly.type
_entity_poly.pdbx_seq_one_letter_code
_entity_poly.pdbx_strand_id
1 'polypeptide(L)'
;MTNADAFRNSHELQDEIFGASSLVVRCSSLDEMLERIESLEGQLTSALHIDQADYADAKRLLPALERRTGRILVNGFGTGVEVGHAMVHGGPYPSTADGRSTSVGSLAINLFEQLDLSRERRRRHEEPRRGAPEVQFLRNKALTHVARQRGPVL
;
A
#
# COMPACT_ATOMS: atom_id res chain seq x y z
N MET A 1 -16.43 -15.40 17.31
CA MET A 1 -17.38 -14.43 16.72
C MET A 1 -17.71 -13.39 17.78
N THR A 2 -17.79 -12.11 17.41
CA THR A 2 -18.04 -10.97 18.30
C THR A 2 -18.95 -9.93 17.63
N ASN A 3 -19.31 -8.85 18.31
CA ASN A 3 -20.03 -7.71 17.76
C ASN A 3 -19.11 -6.49 17.56
N ALA A 4 -19.60 -5.49 16.81
CA ALA A 4 -18.86 -4.28 16.49
C ALA A 4 -18.45 -3.46 17.72
N ASP A 5 -19.28 -3.41 18.78
CA ASP A 5 -18.97 -2.71 20.03
C ASP A 5 -17.79 -3.33 20.78
N ALA A 6 -17.81 -4.66 20.94
CA ALA A 6 -16.70 -5.38 21.57
C ALA A 6 -15.41 -5.24 20.75
N PHE A 7 -15.49 -5.33 19.42
CA PHE A 7 -14.34 -5.10 18.54
C PHE A 7 -13.79 -3.67 18.65
N ARG A 8 -14.65 -2.66 18.81
CA ARG A 8 -14.25 -1.26 19.01
C ARG A 8 -13.50 -1.05 20.33
N ASN A 9 -13.97 -1.69 21.40
CA ASN A 9 -13.48 -1.43 22.75
C ASN A 9 -12.29 -2.31 23.17
N SER A 10 -11.86 -3.25 22.32
CA SER A 10 -10.77 -4.17 22.62
C SER A 10 -9.74 -4.17 21.49
N HIS A 11 -8.63 -3.46 21.69
CA HIS A 11 -7.55 -3.35 20.70
C HIS A 11 -6.93 -4.73 20.38
N GLU A 12 -6.84 -5.61 21.36
CA GLU A 12 -6.36 -6.99 21.21
C GLU A 12 -7.16 -7.82 20.19
N LEU A 13 -8.43 -7.45 19.93
CA LEU A 13 -9.25 -8.10 18.89
C LEU A 13 -8.89 -7.65 17.48
N GLN A 14 -8.11 -6.58 17.35
CA GLN A 14 -7.65 -5.99 16.09
C GLN A 14 -6.21 -6.42 15.75
N ASP A 15 -5.46 -6.87 16.75
CA ASP A 15 -4.09 -7.35 16.59
C ASP A 15 -4.03 -8.63 15.75
N GLU A 16 -2.99 -8.72 14.95
CA GLU A 16 -2.73 -9.91 14.14
C GLU A 16 -2.32 -11.10 15.02
N ILE A 17 -2.99 -12.23 14.82
CA ILE A 17 -2.59 -13.53 15.36
C ILE A 17 -2.04 -14.37 14.23
N PHE A 18 -0.71 -14.54 14.18
CA PHE A 18 -0.05 -15.40 13.20
C PHE A 18 -0.40 -16.88 13.44
N GLY A 19 -1.28 -17.43 12.59
CA GLY A 19 -1.71 -18.82 12.65
C GLY A 19 -3.04 -19.06 11.95
N ALA A 20 -3.59 -20.26 12.10
CA ALA A 20 -4.91 -20.63 11.56
C ALA A 20 -6.05 -20.08 12.44
N SER A 21 -6.19 -18.75 12.50
CA SER A 21 -7.20 -18.06 13.29
C SER A 21 -7.94 -17.00 12.44
N SER A 22 -9.18 -16.71 12.80
CA SER A 22 -9.99 -15.66 12.18
C SER A 22 -11.04 -15.15 13.16
N LEU A 23 -11.40 -13.87 13.04
CA LEU A 23 -12.44 -13.22 13.83
C LEU A 23 -13.59 -12.76 12.93
N VAL A 24 -14.80 -13.25 13.22
CA VAL A 24 -16.03 -12.71 12.63
C VAL A 24 -16.60 -11.63 13.54
N VAL A 25 -16.73 -10.40 13.01
CA VAL A 25 -17.34 -9.26 13.68
C VAL A 25 -18.70 -8.96 13.03
N ARG A 26 -19.78 -9.08 13.79
CA ARG A 26 -21.13 -8.76 13.30
C ARG A 26 -21.41 -7.26 13.47
N CYS A 27 -21.74 -6.60 12.37
CA CYS A 27 -22.29 -5.24 12.36
C CYS A 27 -23.81 -5.32 12.18
N SER A 28 -24.52 -4.42 12.83
CA SER A 28 -25.98 -4.25 12.81
C SER A 28 -26.46 -3.48 11.59
N SER A 29 -25.59 -2.68 10.96
CA SER A 29 -25.88 -1.88 9.78
C SER A 29 -24.63 -1.64 8.93
N LEU A 30 -24.84 -1.13 7.70
CA LEU A 30 -23.74 -0.70 6.85
C LEU A 30 -23.03 0.54 7.40
N ASP A 31 -23.75 1.44 8.06
CA ASP A 31 -23.16 2.63 8.68
C ASP A 31 -22.21 2.23 9.81
N GLU A 32 -22.60 1.25 10.64
CA GLU A 32 -21.72 0.70 11.66
C GLU A 32 -20.50 0.01 11.03
N MET A 33 -20.68 -0.76 9.95
CA MET A 33 -19.57 -1.36 9.22
C MET A 33 -18.60 -0.31 8.68
N LEU A 34 -19.11 0.78 8.10
CA LEU A 34 -18.30 1.89 7.60
C LEU A 34 -17.50 2.53 8.74
N GLU A 35 -18.13 2.83 9.87
CA GLU A 35 -17.42 3.32 11.06
C GLU A 35 -16.33 2.36 11.54
N ARG A 36 -16.57 1.04 11.46
CA ARG A 36 -15.56 0.03 11.82
C ARG A 36 -14.38 0.08 10.86
N ILE A 37 -14.63 0.07 9.56
CA ILE A 37 -13.58 0.19 8.53
C ILE A 37 -12.77 1.48 8.73
N GLU A 38 -13.44 2.61 9.00
CA GLU A 38 -12.76 3.88 9.24
C GLU A 38 -11.90 3.90 10.50
N SER A 39 -12.15 3.02 11.48
CA SER A 39 -11.31 2.90 12.67
C SER A 39 -10.14 1.93 12.54
N LEU A 40 -10.08 1.12 11.46
CA LEU A 40 -9.00 0.17 11.27
C LEU A 40 -7.67 0.88 11.05
N GLU A 41 -6.60 0.23 11.50
CA GLU A 41 -5.26 0.59 11.07
C GLU A 41 -5.00 0.11 9.62
N GLY A 42 -3.85 0.48 9.06
CA GLY A 42 -3.48 0.11 7.69
C GLY A 42 -3.31 -1.39 7.47
N GLN A 43 -3.91 -1.90 6.38
CA GLN A 43 -3.98 -3.32 6.01
C GLN A 43 -3.29 -3.57 4.66
N LEU A 44 -2.68 -4.75 4.47
CA LEU A 44 -2.16 -5.15 3.16
C LEU A 44 -3.28 -5.32 2.13
N THR A 45 -4.38 -5.95 2.55
CA THR A 45 -5.53 -6.23 1.69
C THR A 45 -6.85 -6.00 2.39
N SER A 46 -7.88 -5.64 1.63
CA SER A 46 -9.28 -5.84 2.01
C SER A 46 -10.01 -6.61 0.91
N ALA A 47 -11.01 -7.39 1.28
CA ALA A 47 -11.80 -8.17 0.34
C ALA A 47 -13.29 -7.88 0.52
N LEU A 48 -13.97 -7.60 -0.58
CA LEU A 48 -15.42 -7.47 -0.67
C LEU A 48 -15.99 -8.72 -1.34
N HIS A 49 -16.88 -9.42 -0.65
CA HIS A 49 -17.68 -10.50 -1.22
C HIS A 49 -19.09 -9.96 -1.41
N ILE A 50 -19.45 -9.70 -2.67
CA ILE A 50 -20.64 -8.92 -3.05
C ILE A 50 -21.26 -9.45 -4.34
N ASP A 51 -22.56 -9.23 -4.49
CA ASP A 51 -23.28 -9.39 -5.76
C ASP A 51 -23.73 -8.03 -6.35
N GLN A 52 -24.53 -8.07 -7.41
CA GLN A 52 -24.98 -6.86 -8.10
C GLN A 52 -25.89 -5.97 -7.24
N ALA A 53 -26.66 -6.54 -6.31
CA ALA A 53 -27.53 -5.78 -5.42
C ALA A 53 -26.72 -4.93 -4.42
N ASP A 54 -25.52 -5.38 -4.08
CA ASP A 54 -24.64 -4.72 -3.11
C ASP A 54 -23.82 -3.55 -3.69
N TYR A 55 -23.87 -3.31 -5.00
CA TYR A 55 -22.99 -2.33 -5.66
C TYR A 55 -23.12 -0.91 -5.11
N ALA A 56 -24.34 -0.51 -4.73
CA ALA A 56 -24.58 0.80 -4.12
C ALA A 56 -23.86 0.93 -2.77
N ASP A 57 -23.91 -0.14 -1.96
CA ASP A 57 -23.28 -0.19 -0.64
C ASP A 57 -21.75 -0.33 -0.75
N ALA A 58 -21.26 -1.18 -1.65
CA ALA A 58 -19.84 -1.30 -1.95
C ALA A 58 -19.23 0.05 -2.35
N LYS A 59 -19.94 0.83 -3.19
CA LYS A 59 -19.51 2.18 -3.59
C LYS A 59 -19.37 3.14 -2.39
N ARG A 60 -20.19 2.98 -1.35
CA ARG A 60 -20.07 3.77 -0.11
C ARG A 60 -18.86 3.37 0.72
N LEU A 61 -18.49 2.08 0.73
CA LEU A 61 -17.36 1.57 1.50
C LEU A 61 -16.00 1.81 0.83
N LEU A 62 -15.95 1.82 -0.51
CA LEU A 62 -14.71 1.90 -1.28
C LEU A 62 -13.75 3.03 -0.84
N PRO A 63 -14.20 4.30 -0.66
CA PRO A 63 -13.29 5.36 -0.23
C PRO A 63 -12.61 5.08 1.11
N ALA A 64 -13.34 4.47 2.06
CA ALA A 64 -12.77 4.11 3.35
C ALA A 64 -11.76 2.97 3.22
N LEU A 65 -12.08 1.95 2.42
CA LEU A 65 -11.17 0.83 2.14
C LEU A 65 -9.89 1.30 1.43
N GLU A 66 -9.99 2.17 0.43
CA GLU A 66 -8.85 2.74 -0.31
C GLU A 66 -7.87 3.48 0.62
N ARG A 67 -8.38 4.16 1.65
CA ARG A 67 -7.53 4.83 2.66
C ARG A 67 -6.89 3.85 3.64
N ARG A 68 -7.45 2.64 3.79
CA ARG A 68 -7.06 1.66 4.79
C ARG A 68 -6.23 0.53 4.23
N THR A 69 -6.24 0.29 2.92
CA THR A 69 -5.53 -0.85 2.34
C THR A 69 -4.72 -0.52 1.10
N GLY A 70 -3.64 -1.28 0.86
CA GLY A 70 -2.92 -1.21 -0.41
C GLY A 70 -3.62 -1.90 -1.57
N ARG A 71 -4.42 -2.95 -1.31
CA ARG A 71 -5.10 -3.72 -2.37
C ARG A 71 -6.50 -4.15 -1.97
N ILE A 72 -7.48 -3.81 -2.80
CA ILE A 72 -8.87 -4.25 -2.65
C ILE A 72 -9.13 -5.40 -3.60
N LEU A 73 -9.71 -6.48 -3.10
CA LEU A 73 -10.19 -7.62 -3.89
C LEU A 73 -11.71 -7.62 -3.92
N VAL A 74 -12.29 -8.00 -5.06
CA VAL A 74 -13.72 -8.25 -5.20
C VAL A 74 -13.91 -9.72 -5.53
N ASN A 75 -14.73 -10.42 -4.74
CA ASN A 75 -15.05 -11.83 -4.91
C ASN A 75 -13.82 -12.76 -4.96
N GLY A 76 -12.86 -12.52 -4.06
CA GLY A 76 -11.65 -13.32 -3.90
C GLY A 76 -11.02 -13.13 -2.52
N PHE A 77 -9.99 -13.92 -2.21
CA PHE A 77 -9.30 -13.90 -0.92
C PHE A 77 -7.91 -13.25 -1.03
N GLY A 78 -7.47 -12.58 0.03
CA GLY A 78 -6.21 -11.82 0.06
C GLY A 78 -4.92 -12.65 0.04
N THR A 79 -5.00 -13.98 0.08
CA THR A 79 -3.84 -14.88 0.17
C THR A 79 -3.00 -14.95 -1.11
N GLY A 80 -3.63 -14.76 -2.27
CA GLY A 80 -2.92 -14.73 -3.56
C GLY A 80 -2.20 -13.41 -3.80
N VAL A 81 -0.91 -13.47 -4.14
CA VAL A 81 -0.09 -12.31 -4.52
C VAL A 81 0.53 -12.56 -5.90
N GLU A 82 -0.03 -11.92 -6.91
CA GLU A 82 0.50 -11.93 -8.28
C GLU A 82 1.80 -11.11 -8.40
N VAL A 83 2.72 -11.57 -9.23
CA VAL A 83 3.94 -10.81 -9.60
C VAL A 83 3.71 -10.15 -10.97
N GLY A 84 3.26 -8.90 -10.96
CA GLY A 84 2.94 -8.15 -12.16
C GLY A 84 3.27 -6.65 -12.05
N HIS A 85 2.95 -5.89 -13.09
CA HIS A 85 3.22 -4.45 -13.14
C HIS A 85 2.30 -3.62 -12.25
N ALA A 86 1.06 -4.06 -12.05
CA ALA A 86 0.04 -3.34 -11.28
C ALA A 86 -0.03 -3.75 -9.80
N MET A 87 0.87 -4.62 -9.33
CA MET A 87 0.82 -5.14 -7.97
C MET A 87 1.16 -4.06 -6.94
N VAL A 88 0.33 -3.99 -5.90
CA VAL A 88 0.59 -3.24 -4.66
C VAL A 88 0.60 -4.24 -3.50
N HIS A 89 1.80 -4.64 -3.09
CA HIS A 89 2.04 -5.39 -1.86
C HIS A 89 2.63 -4.44 -0.83
N GLY A 90 1.73 -3.77 -0.13
CA GLY A 90 2.00 -2.81 0.92
C GLY A 90 0.70 -2.12 1.36
N GLY A 91 0.79 -0.95 1.96
CA GLY A 91 -0.37 -0.16 2.38
C GLY A 91 -0.02 0.87 3.45
N PRO A 92 -1.02 1.51 4.07
CA PRO A 92 -0.80 2.40 5.20
C PRO A 92 -0.17 1.64 6.38
N TYR A 93 0.55 2.35 7.26
CA TYR A 93 1.05 1.76 8.50
C TYR A 93 -0.11 1.18 9.34
N PRO A 94 0.05 0.00 10.00
CA PRO A 94 1.26 -0.79 10.18
C PRO A 94 1.61 -1.76 9.04
N SER A 95 0.74 -1.93 8.04
CA SER A 95 1.00 -2.90 6.95
C SER A 95 2.30 -2.65 6.18
N THR A 96 2.76 -1.40 6.09
CA THR A 96 4.06 -1.04 5.51
C THR A 96 4.60 0.25 6.14
N ALA A 97 5.93 0.36 6.25
CA ALA A 97 6.58 1.54 6.81
C ALA A 97 6.53 2.78 5.87
N ASP A 98 6.56 2.59 4.55
CA ASP A 98 6.34 3.64 3.56
C ASP A 98 5.21 3.23 2.59
N GLY A 99 4.00 3.73 2.87
CA GLY A 99 2.79 3.41 2.10
C GLY A 99 2.77 3.94 0.65
N ARG A 100 3.80 4.68 0.21
CA ARG A 100 3.94 5.15 -1.18
C ARG A 100 4.66 4.13 -2.08
N SER A 101 5.00 2.96 -1.54
CA SER A 101 5.81 1.94 -2.21
C SER A 101 5.08 0.60 -2.29
N THR A 102 5.65 -0.33 -3.05
CA THR A 102 5.26 -1.74 -3.08
C THR A 102 6.50 -2.60 -2.92
N SER A 103 6.38 -3.73 -2.23
CA SER A 103 7.47 -4.69 -2.06
C SER A 103 7.45 -5.83 -3.08
N VAL A 104 6.35 -5.99 -3.84
CA VAL A 104 6.17 -7.00 -4.89
C VAL A 104 5.70 -6.34 -6.18
N GLY A 105 6.13 -6.91 -7.32
CA GLY A 105 5.82 -6.40 -8.64
C GLY A 105 6.90 -5.47 -9.18
N SER A 106 6.78 -5.06 -10.44
CA SER A 106 7.85 -4.34 -11.13
C SER A 106 8.19 -2.99 -10.51
N LEU A 107 7.21 -2.33 -9.86
CA LEU A 107 7.41 -1.04 -9.20
C LEU A 107 8.21 -1.14 -7.89
N ALA A 108 8.48 -2.35 -7.38
CA ALA A 108 9.29 -2.54 -6.18
C ALA A 108 10.74 -2.05 -6.34
N ILE A 109 11.25 -1.96 -7.58
CA ILE A 109 12.59 -1.43 -7.85
C ILE A 109 12.76 0.02 -7.36
N ASN A 110 11.67 0.81 -7.35
CA ASN A 110 11.69 2.21 -6.94
C ASN A 110 12.12 2.40 -5.49
N LEU A 111 11.96 1.38 -4.62
CA LEU A 111 12.45 1.40 -3.24
C LEU A 111 13.96 1.65 -3.18
N PHE A 112 14.71 0.95 -4.03
CA PHE A 112 16.17 1.02 -4.04
C PHE A 112 16.66 2.32 -4.70
N GLU A 113 15.99 2.76 -5.76
CA GLU A 113 16.30 4.05 -6.40
C GLU A 113 16.11 5.23 -5.43
N GLN A 114 15.01 5.23 -4.65
CA GLN A 114 14.77 6.27 -3.64
C GLN A 114 15.78 6.23 -2.50
N LEU A 115 16.22 5.03 -2.10
CA LEU A 115 17.22 4.86 -1.06
C LEU A 115 18.57 5.44 -1.48
N ASP A 116 19.00 5.16 -2.71
CA ASP A 116 20.27 5.66 -3.26
C ASP A 116 20.26 7.19 -3.38
N LEU A 117 19.17 7.77 -3.92
CA LEU A 117 19.00 9.22 -3.97
C LEU A 117 19.02 9.87 -2.58
N SER A 118 18.43 9.22 -1.58
CA SER A 118 18.41 9.71 -0.20
C SER A 118 19.81 9.66 0.44
N ARG A 119 20.59 8.61 0.16
CA ARG A 119 21.97 8.45 0.62
C ARG A 119 22.90 9.48 -0.03
N GLU A 120 22.77 9.71 -1.33
CA GLU A 120 23.53 10.75 -2.04
C GLU A 120 23.24 12.14 -1.49
N ARG A 121 21.97 12.47 -1.22
CA ARG A 121 21.58 13.75 -0.61
C ARG A 121 22.21 13.94 0.77
N ARG A 122 22.22 12.91 1.63
CA ARG A 122 22.86 12.97 2.95
C ARG A 122 24.37 13.18 2.84
N ARG A 123 25.07 12.43 1.99
CA ARG A 123 26.52 12.60 1.75
C ARG A 123 26.87 14.02 1.31
N ARG A 124 26.08 14.61 0.40
CA ARG A 124 26.30 16.00 -0.04
C ARG A 124 26.08 17.05 1.05
N HIS A 125 25.25 16.74 2.05
CA HIS A 125 25.02 17.62 3.19
C HIS A 125 26.14 17.50 4.24
N GLU A 126 26.70 16.29 4.42
CA GLU A 126 27.76 16.00 5.39
C GLU A 126 29.16 16.37 4.90
N GLU A 127 29.43 16.34 3.59
CA GLU A 127 30.68 16.81 2.98
C GLU A 127 30.46 17.99 2.03
N PRO A 128 30.55 19.25 2.51
CA PRO A 128 30.52 20.41 1.64
C PRO A 128 31.83 20.49 0.85
N ARG A 129 31.82 19.96 -0.38
CA ARG A 129 32.79 20.17 -1.46
C ARG A 129 34.27 20.18 -1.05
N ARG A 130 34.86 19.00 -0.87
CA ARG A 130 36.16 18.75 -1.52
C ARG A 130 35.87 18.21 -2.91
N GLY A 131 36.51 18.79 -3.94
CA GLY A 131 36.24 18.49 -5.35
C GLY A 131 36.16 16.99 -5.60
N ALA A 132 34.94 16.49 -5.80
CA ALA A 132 34.74 15.10 -6.14
C ALA A 132 35.26 14.89 -7.57
N PRO A 133 36.07 13.84 -7.84
CA PRO A 133 36.40 13.49 -9.20
C PRO A 133 35.11 13.17 -9.95
N GLU A 134 34.97 13.73 -11.14
CA GLU A 134 33.84 13.55 -12.03
C GLU A 134 33.67 12.04 -12.29
N VAL A 135 32.69 11.40 -11.65
CA VAL A 135 32.38 10.00 -11.94
C VAL A 135 31.77 9.97 -13.34
N GLN A 136 32.59 9.59 -14.30
CA GLN A 136 32.27 9.48 -15.72
C GLN A 136 31.36 8.27 -16.01
N PHE A 137 30.22 8.15 -15.32
CA PHE A 137 29.31 7.01 -15.47
C PHE A 137 28.10 7.29 -16.37
N LEU A 138 27.95 8.50 -16.94
CA LEU A 138 26.80 8.85 -17.78
C LEU A 138 27.19 9.58 -19.06
N ARG A 139 28.24 9.11 -19.75
CA ARG A 139 28.60 9.62 -21.08
C ARG A 139 28.20 8.71 -22.25
N ASN A 140 27.20 7.85 -22.05
CA ASN A 140 26.51 7.13 -23.13
C ASN A 140 24.98 7.30 -23.01
N LYS A 141 24.51 8.54 -23.09
CA LYS A 141 23.07 8.90 -23.00
C LYS A 141 22.24 8.53 -24.24
N ALA A 142 22.81 7.87 -25.25
CA ALA A 142 22.22 7.71 -26.58
C ALA A 142 22.03 6.25 -27.07
N LEU A 143 22.30 5.23 -26.25
CA LEU A 143 22.19 3.82 -26.70
C LEU A 143 20.98 3.06 -26.14
N THR A 144 20.35 3.55 -25.08
CA THR A 144 19.22 2.88 -24.44
C THR A 144 17.91 3.50 -24.90
N HIS A 145 17.08 2.72 -25.59
CA HIS A 145 15.70 3.07 -25.98
C HIS A 145 14.75 2.98 -24.77
N VAL A 146 15.09 3.69 -23.70
CA VAL A 146 14.27 3.77 -22.49
C VAL A 146 13.26 4.90 -22.66
N ALA A 147 11.99 4.62 -22.33
CA ALA A 147 10.93 5.62 -22.35
C ALA A 147 11.30 6.81 -21.44
N ARG A 148 11.25 8.03 -22.00
CA ARG A 148 11.50 9.26 -21.26
C ARG A 148 10.24 10.09 -21.22
N GLN A 149 9.75 10.43 -20.04
CA GLN A 149 8.77 11.49 -19.91
C GLN A 149 9.47 12.82 -20.25
N ARG A 150 9.04 13.44 -21.36
CA ARG A 150 9.22 14.88 -21.55
C ARG A 150 8.16 15.59 -20.69
N GLY A 151 8.41 16.85 -20.31
CA GLY A 151 7.54 17.62 -19.40
C GLY A 151 6.06 17.59 -19.79
N PRO A 152 5.16 18.09 -18.91
CA PRO A 152 3.72 17.94 -19.07
C PRO A 152 3.27 18.37 -20.48
N VAL A 153 2.55 17.48 -21.16
CA VAL A 153 1.83 17.80 -22.39
C VAL A 153 0.57 18.52 -21.94
N LEU A 154 0.49 19.82 -22.20
CA LEU A 154 -0.69 20.66 -21.94
C LEU A 154 -1.85 20.28 -22.87
#